data_AF-A0AAD7UZT6-F1
#
_entry.id   AF-A0AAD7UZT6-F1
#
_cell.length_a   1.000
_cell.length_b   1.000
_cell.length_c   1.000
_cell.angle_alpha   90.00
_cell.angle_beta   90.00
_cell.angle_gamma   90.00
#
_symmetry.space_group_name_H-M   'P 1'
#
loop_
_entity.id
_entity.type
_entity.pdbx_description
1 polymer ?
#
loop_
_entity_poly.entity_id
_entity_poly.type
_entity_poly.pdbx_seq_one_letter_code
_entity_poly.pdbx_strand_id
1 'polypeptide(L)'
;MSAPSTIRVFYKSNVSEETISHHIHQLQGAGVGVLKIFLSADEIAAYEGGYTCHVNDTRQLHPFYTTFAASLVEVRPEGRLAPEIQEVIENQIVPAIEQSQQ
;
A
#
# COMPACT_ATOMS: atom_id res chain seq x y z
N MET A 1 -6.41 -23.60 -3.22
CA MET A 1 -5.78 -22.32 -3.61
C MET A 1 -5.98 -21.36 -2.45
N SER A 2 -4.91 -20.81 -1.88
CA SER A 2 -5.03 -19.80 -0.82
C SER A 2 -5.69 -18.55 -1.39
N ALA A 3 -6.61 -17.95 -0.64
CA ALA A 3 -7.23 -16.69 -1.06
C ALA A 3 -6.14 -15.60 -1.18
N PRO A 4 -6.26 -14.68 -2.16
CA PRO A 4 -5.33 -13.57 -2.29
C PRO A 4 -5.32 -12.72 -1.02
N SER A 5 -4.13 -12.34 -0.57
CA SER A 5 -3.97 -11.46 0.58
C SER A 5 -4.43 -10.06 0.20
N THR A 6 -5.22 -9.41 1.04
CA THR A 6 -5.71 -8.05 0.76
C THR A 6 -4.97 -7.08 1.66
N ILE A 7 -4.45 -6.01 1.07
CA ILE A 7 -3.84 -4.91 1.82
C ILE A 7 -4.47 -3.61 1.41
N ARG A 8 -4.53 -2.69 2.37
CA ARG A 8 -5.01 -1.33 2.20
C ARG A 8 -3.89 -0.37 2.49
N VAL A 9 -3.71 0.58 1.60
CA VAL A 9 -2.54 1.47 1.57
C VAL A 9 -3.06 2.89 1.66
N PHE A 10 -2.47 3.68 2.55
CA PHE A 10 -2.87 5.05 2.83
C PHE A 10 -1.72 6.01 2.52
N TYR A 11 -2.03 7.12 1.88
CA TYR A 11 -1.07 8.19 1.58
C TYR A 11 -1.15 9.32 2.59
N LYS A 12 -0.03 10.02 2.76
CA LYS A 12 0.03 11.28 3.52
C LYS A 12 -0.87 12.33 2.88
N SER A 13 -1.37 13.27 3.67
CA SER A 13 -2.31 14.28 3.21
C SER A 13 -1.75 15.25 2.15
N ASN A 14 -0.43 15.41 2.12
CA ASN A 14 0.24 16.31 1.17
C ASN A 14 0.61 15.64 -0.16
N VAL A 15 0.20 14.39 -0.39
CA VAL A 15 0.47 13.67 -1.64
C VAL A 15 -0.66 13.91 -2.63
N SER A 16 -0.33 14.42 -3.83
CA SER A 16 -1.34 14.72 -4.85
C SER A 16 -2.00 13.46 -5.41
N GLU A 17 -3.26 13.59 -5.84
CA GLU A 17 -3.99 12.51 -6.53
C GLU A 17 -3.24 11.98 -7.77
N GLU A 18 -2.53 12.85 -8.49
CA GLU A 18 -1.68 12.48 -9.63
C GLU A 18 -0.53 11.54 -9.21
N THR A 19 0.13 11.85 -8.08
CA THR A 19 1.19 11.02 -7.52
C THR A 19 0.64 9.66 -7.07
N ILE A 20 -0.51 9.65 -6.41
CA ILE A 20 -1.20 8.42 -6.01
C ILE A 20 -1.54 7.56 -7.24
N SER A 21 -2.10 8.19 -8.27
CA SER A 21 -2.46 7.52 -9.54
C SER A 21 -1.23 6.95 -10.24
N HIS A 22 -0.12 7.69 -10.24
CA HIS A 22 1.16 7.22 -10.80
C HIS A 22 1.66 5.97 -10.09
N HIS A 23 1.66 5.98 -8.75
CA HIS A 23 2.06 4.81 -7.96
C HIS A 23 1.16 3.60 -8.24
N ILE A 24 -0.16 3.80 -8.27
CA ILE A 24 -1.13 2.74 -8.59
C ILE A 24 -0.85 2.14 -9.97
N HIS A 25 -0.58 2.98 -10.97
CA HIS A 25 -0.27 2.53 -12.33
C HIS A 25 1.01 1.68 -12.37
N GLN A 26 2.06 2.08 -11.63
CA GLN A 26 3.28 1.28 -11.56
C GLN A 26 3.06 -0.06 -10.82
N LEU A 27 2.20 -0.12 -9.80
CA LEU A 27 1.79 -1.38 -9.14
C LEU A 27 1.05 -2.32 -10.07
N GLN A 28 0.11 -1.78 -10.84
CA GLN A 28 -0.60 -2.55 -11.86
C GLN A 28 0.36 -3.09 -12.92
N GLY A 29 1.36 -2.29 -13.32
CA GLY A 29 2.46 -2.73 -14.20
C GLY A 29 3.32 -3.85 -13.60
N ALA A 30 3.41 -3.94 -12.27
CA ALA A 30 4.08 -5.03 -11.55
C ALA A 30 3.18 -6.27 -11.33
N GLY A 31 1.95 -6.28 -11.87
CA GLY A 31 1.01 -7.40 -11.76
C GLY A 31 0.24 -7.43 -10.43
N VAL A 32 0.21 -6.33 -9.68
CA VAL A 32 -0.59 -6.20 -8.45
C VAL A 32 -2.03 -5.83 -8.82
N GLY A 33 -2.99 -6.61 -8.33
CA GLY A 33 -4.40 -6.39 -8.62
C GLY A 33 -5.01 -5.32 -7.72
N VAL A 34 -5.21 -4.11 -8.23
CA VAL A 34 -5.87 -3.02 -7.47
C VAL A 34 -7.38 -3.19 -7.50
N LEU A 35 -8.02 -3.19 -6.33
CA LEU A 35 -9.44 -3.46 -6.14
C LEU A 35 -10.29 -2.19 -6.05
N LYS A 36 -9.83 -1.23 -5.25
CA LYS A 36 -10.53 0.04 -5.02
C LYS A 36 -9.49 1.13 -4.85
N ILE A 37 -9.79 2.30 -5.40
CA ILE A 37 -9.04 3.54 -5.19
C ILE A 37 -9.97 4.52 -4.47
N PHE A 38 -9.46 5.20 -3.46
CA PHE A 38 -10.18 6.23 -2.71
C PHE A 38 -9.30 7.48 -2.65
N LEU A 39 -9.64 8.50 -3.45
CA LEU A 39 -8.81 9.72 -3.64
C LEU A 39 -9.35 10.95 -2.89
N SER A 40 -10.48 10.83 -2.18
CA SER A 40 -11.09 11.97 -1.50
C SER A 40 -11.02 11.82 0.03
N ALA A 41 -10.65 12.91 0.71
CA ALA A 41 -10.66 13.04 2.17
C ALA A 41 -12.05 12.73 2.80
N ASP A 42 -13.13 12.78 2.03
CA ASP A 42 -14.49 12.46 2.50
C ASP A 42 -14.69 10.99 2.91
N GLU A 43 -13.92 10.03 2.35
CA GLU A 43 -14.00 8.62 2.79
C GLU A 43 -13.11 8.35 4.00
N ILE A 44 -12.04 9.13 4.20
CA ILE A 44 -11.14 9.00 5.35
C ILE A 44 -10.60 10.37 5.76
N ALA A 45 -11.27 11.02 6.72
CA ALA A 45 -10.93 12.38 7.18
C ALA A 45 -9.48 12.56 7.71
N ALA A 46 -8.71 11.48 7.85
CA ALA A 46 -7.31 11.49 8.27
C ALA A 46 -6.28 11.32 7.13
N TYR A 47 -6.70 10.91 5.92
CA TYR A 47 -5.80 10.61 4.79
C TYR A 47 -6.33 11.22 3.48
N GLU A 48 -5.45 11.73 2.61
CA GLU A 48 -5.88 12.26 1.30
C GLU A 48 -6.05 11.22 0.21
N GLY A 49 -5.85 9.96 0.56
CA GLY A 49 -6.32 8.87 -0.26
C GLY A 49 -5.54 7.60 -0.06
N GLY A 50 -5.78 6.66 -0.97
CA GLY A 50 -5.22 5.34 -0.92
C GLY A 50 -5.92 4.38 -1.84
N TYR A 51 -5.57 3.11 -1.67
CA TYR A 51 -6.16 2.03 -2.43
C TYR A 51 -6.14 0.73 -1.64
N THR A 52 -6.99 -0.19 -2.06
CA THR A 52 -6.97 -1.59 -1.64
C THR A 52 -6.48 -2.42 -2.81
N CYS A 53 -5.57 -3.37 -2.55
CA CYS A 53 -5.08 -4.29 -3.58
C CYS A 53 -4.96 -5.72 -3.07
N HIS A 54 -4.93 -6.66 -4.02
CA HIS A 54 -4.58 -8.04 -3.81
C HIS A 54 -3.11 -8.28 -4.05
N VAL A 55 -2.52 -9.00 -3.10
CA VAL A 55 -1.15 -9.46 -3.12
C VAL A 55 -1.16 -10.99 -3.12
N ASN A 56 -0.55 -11.57 -4.14
CA ASN A 56 -0.47 -13.01 -4.32
C ASN A 56 0.86 -13.56 -3.81
N ASP A 57 1.94 -12.78 -3.87
CA ASP A 57 3.27 -13.17 -3.40
C ASP A 57 4.10 -11.97 -2.93
N THR A 58 5.16 -12.23 -2.16
CA THR A 58 6.00 -11.19 -1.53
C THR A 58 6.77 -10.32 -2.51
N ARG A 59 7.02 -10.77 -3.75
CA ARG A 59 7.72 -9.99 -4.79
C ARG A 59 6.85 -8.85 -5.32
N GLN A 60 5.55 -8.88 -5.03
CA GLN A 60 4.61 -7.81 -5.36
C GLN A 60 4.66 -6.65 -4.35
N LEU A 61 5.26 -6.87 -3.18
CA LEU A 61 5.36 -5.87 -2.12
C LEU A 61 6.65 -5.02 -2.25
N HIS A 62 7.77 -5.70 -2.47
CA HIS A 62 9.07 -5.07 -2.60
C HIS A 62 9.49 -5.02 -4.07
N PRO A 63 10.10 -3.92 -4.56
CA PRO A 63 10.57 -2.70 -3.87
C PRO A 63 9.55 -1.57 -3.81
N PHE A 64 8.30 -1.81 -4.20
CA PHE A 64 7.32 -0.75 -4.39
C PHE A 64 7.04 0.03 -3.10
N TYR A 65 6.67 -0.68 -2.03
CA TYR A 65 6.28 -0.05 -0.77
C TYR A 65 7.44 0.59 0.00
N THR A 66 8.67 0.13 -0.22
CA THR A 66 9.87 0.75 0.36
C THR A 66 10.29 1.99 -0.43
N THR A 67 10.11 2.01 -1.75
CA THR A 67 10.42 3.17 -2.61
C THR A 67 9.49 4.34 -2.34
N PHE A 68 8.20 4.08 -2.14
CA PHE A 68 7.20 5.13 -1.88
C PHE A 68 6.91 5.36 -0.41
N ALA A 69 7.69 4.77 0.50
CA ALA A 69 7.47 4.85 1.94
C ALA A 69 7.33 6.31 2.43
N ALA A 70 8.06 7.25 1.83
CA ALA A 70 7.98 8.67 2.15
C ALA A 70 6.62 9.33 1.81
N SER A 71 5.87 8.77 0.86
CA SER A 71 4.52 9.22 0.50
C SER A 71 3.43 8.49 1.29
N LEU A 72 3.76 7.36 1.90
CA LEU A 72 2.81 6.53 2.65
C LEU A 72 2.70 6.98 4.10
N VAL A 73 1.54 6.76 4.69
CA VAL A 73 1.30 6.94 6.12
C VAL A 73 1.08 5.61 6.83
N GLU A 74 0.39 4.67 6.16
CA GLU A 74 0.07 3.37 6.73
C GLU A 74 -0.16 2.34 5.61
N VAL A 75 0.24 1.08 5.89
CA VAL A 75 -0.20 -0.10 5.13
C VAL A 75 -0.86 -1.05 6.11
N ARG A 76 -2.15 -1.33 5.89
CA ARG A 76 -2.98 -2.15 6.77
C ARG A 76 -3.41 -3.44 6.06
N PRO A 77 -3.06 -4.61 6.59
CA PRO A 77 -3.63 -5.87 6.17
C PRO A 77 -5.15 -5.94 6.35
N GLU A 78 -5.87 -6.51 5.38
CA GLU A 78 -7.29 -6.82 5.50
C GLU A 78 -7.49 -8.35 5.48
N GLY A 79 -7.98 -8.88 6.60
CA GLY A 79 -8.23 -10.32 6.76
C GLY A 79 -6.97 -11.13 7.04
N ARG A 80 -6.96 -12.39 6.59
CA ARG A 80 -5.86 -13.33 6.86
C ARG A 80 -4.80 -13.22 5.76
N LEU A 81 -3.62 -12.73 6.12
CA LEU A 81 -2.46 -12.72 5.23
C LEU A 81 -1.76 -14.07 5.20
N ALA A 82 -1.04 -14.34 4.12
CA ALA A 82 0.03 -15.34 4.14
C ALA A 82 1.14 -14.87 5.10
N PRO A 83 1.73 -15.76 5.93
CA PRO A 83 2.77 -15.40 6.89
C PRO A 83 3.94 -14.63 6.27
N GLU A 84 4.37 -15.02 5.07
CA GLU A 84 5.48 -14.38 4.35
C GLU A 84 5.15 -12.93 3.94
N ILE A 85 3.90 -12.66 3.57
CA ILE A 85 3.42 -11.32 3.24
C ILE A 85 3.36 -10.46 4.50
N GLN A 86 2.87 -11.03 5.60
CA GLN A 86 2.82 -10.35 6.90
C GLN A 86 4.23 -9.98 7.36
N GLU A 87 5.19 -10.90 7.27
CA GLU A 87 6.59 -10.66 7.66
C GLU A 87 7.22 -9.52 6.87
N VAL A 88 7.00 -9.45 5.55
CA VAL A 88 7.51 -8.33 4.73
C VAL A 88 6.88 -7.00 5.12
N ILE A 89 5.57 -6.99 5.41
CA ILE A 89 4.89 -5.76 5.82
C ILE A 89 5.43 -5.26 7.16
N GLU A 90 5.49 -6.14 8.16
CA GLU A 90 5.90 -5.78 9.53
C GLU A 90 7.39 -5.46 9.65
N ASN A 91 8.27 -6.18 8.96
CA ASN A 91 9.72 -6.03 9.13
C ASN A 91 10.38 -5.12 8.10
N GLN A 92 9.72 -4.78 7.00
CA GLN A 92 10.31 -3.94 5.94
C GLN A 92 9.48 -2.70 5.63
N ILE A 93 8.18 -2.87 5.35
CA ILE A 93 7.34 -1.77 4.88
C ILE A 93 7.02 -0.79 6.01
N VAL A 94 6.52 -1.28 7.14
CA VAL A 94 6.17 -0.44 8.29
C VAL A 94 7.39 0.34 8.79
N PRO A 95 8.57 -0.29 9.03
CA PRO A 95 9.77 0.44 9.42
C PRO A 95 10.23 1.48 8.39
N ALA A 96 10.12 1.20 7.09
CA ALA A 96 10.49 2.16 6.05
C ALA A 96 9.57 3.39 6.07
N ILE A 97 8.27 3.19 6.30
CA ILE A 97 7.29 4.28 6.43
C ILE A 97 7.61 5.13 7.67
N GLU A 98 7.83 4.49 8.82
CA GLU A 98 8.15 5.17 10.08
C GLU A 98 9.45 5.99 9.97
N GLN A 99 10.50 5.43 9.37
CA GLN A 99 11.76 6.14 9.12
C GLN A 99 11.59 7.34 8.20
N SER A 100 10.64 7.28 7.25
CA SER A 100 10.36 8.38 6.33
C SER A 100 9.44 9.46 6.92
N GLN A 101 9.11 9.37 8.21
CA GLN A 101 8.34 10.36 8.96
C GLN A 101 9.19 11.15 9.98
N GLN A 102 10.44 10.74 10.21
CA GLN A 102 11.41 11.45 11.04
C GLN A 102 12.11 12.57 10.26
#